data_AF-A0A951GRX5-F1
#
_entry.id   AF-A0A951GRX5-F1
#
_cell.length_a   1.000
_cell.length_b   1.000
_cell.length_c   1.000
_cell.angle_alpha   90.00
_cell.angle_beta   90.00
_cell.angle_gamma   90.00
#
_symmetry.space_group_name_H-M   'P 1'
#
loop_
_entity.id
_entity.type
_entity.pdbx_description
1 polymer ?
#
loop_
_entity_poly.entity_id
_entity_poly.type
_entity_poly.pdbx_seq_one_letter_code
_entity_poly.pdbx_strand_id
1 'polypeptide(L)'
;MTIDVATGITRILKQEGVGWVSTFPVCRVNNALGREGVPMLMMRDDRYAVAVADAFSRITGGSRIGVCTFQGGVNAAGMQYAYAGLAQAFEDGSPVLCITDGVPAGASGNSQYDVASAMKTVSKWFGYLDKPERTPELMRRAFTMLRSGRPGPVILAIPNATAIYDETADPYRPVKGWKSAPDPADVREAVDQLLKARNPLIYAGEGVIYADASDELKALAELLNLPVITTLKAKGAFPEDHPLFVGVRGDQIAHYLNKSDVILAIGSSLSPGRFSHAIPDPAGKTIIHCNIDELHINKMYPTAHAVIGDARLSLQALCREVAGRTSGVGRAAGDVAAEVRAARDEALARYRQVMNSDETPINPYRVYGDLQQVLDLRNSFVTHESGNTRDQLSTVFDTLIPRGFLGWGECLDSRLQSRCRHRRQEGVSRAGIRGGDGRGRARLHAR
;
A
#
# COMPACT_ATOMS: atom_id res chain seq x y z
N MET A 1 23.15 -28.63 11.08
CA MET A 1 22.55 -29.68 10.23
C MET A 1 22.65 -29.23 8.78
N THR A 2 23.07 -30.14 7.91
CA THR A 2 23.32 -29.85 6.50
C THR A 2 22.03 -29.95 5.68
N ILE A 3 21.67 -28.88 4.96
CA ILE A 3 20.42 -28.80 4.17
C ILE A 3 20.64 -28.10 2.83
N ASP A 4 19.71 -28.27 1.89
CA ASP A 4 19.68 -27.51 0.64
C ASP A 4 19.16 -26.06 0.83
N VAL A 5 19.65 -25.14 -0.01
CA VAL A 5 19.27 -23.72 0.01
C VAL A 5 17.74 -23.53 -0.04
N ALA A 6 17.03 -24.27 -0.88
CA ALA A 6 15.57 -24.14 -1.00
C ALA A 6 14.86 -24.47 0.32
N THR A 7 15.31 -25.51 1.01
CA THR A 7 14.83 -25.93 2.32
C THR A 7 15.14 -24.86 3.36
N GLY A 8 16.34 -24.31 3.34
CA GLY A 8 16.76 -23.22 4.21
C GLY A 8 15.86 -21.98 4.08
N ILE A 9 15.66 -21.51 2.85
CA ILE A 9 14.76 -20.39 2.53
C ILE A 9 13.35 -20.69 3.05
N THR A 10 12.83 -21.89 2.78
CA THR A 10 11.46 -22.25 3.17
C THR A 10 11.27 -22.26 4.68
N ARG A 11 12.23 -22.79 5.43
CA ARG A 11 12.21 -22.76 6.90
C ARG A 11 12.29 -21.35 7.44
N ILE A 12 13.10 -20.48 6.82
CA ILE A 12 13.17 -19.06 7.16
C ILE A 12 11.82 -18.37 6.91
N LEU A 13 11.17 -18.63 5.77
CA LEU A 13 9.83 -18.09 5.49
C LEU A 13 8.82 -18.49 6.59
N LYS A 14 8.86 -19.74 7.06
CA LYS A 14 8.02 -20.20 8.18
C LYS A 14 8.34 -19.45 9.49
N GLN A 15 9.62 -19.27 9.82
CA GLN A 15 10.04 -18.49 10.99
C GLN A 15 9.60 -17.02 10.91
N GLU A 16 9.52 -16.47 9.71
CA GLU A 16 9.03 -15.11 9.44
C GLU A 16 7.50 -15.00 9.34
N GLY A 17 6.78 -16.08 9.63
CA GLY A 17 5.30 -16.10 9.67
C GLY A 17 4.63 -16.12 8.31
N VAL A 18 5.35 -16.50 7.25
CA VAL A 18 4.79 -16.65 5.89
C VAL A 18 3.93 -17.91 5.84
N GLY A 19 2.61 -17.70 5.74
CA GLY A 19 1.63 -18.80 5.77
C GLY A 19 1.29 -19.40 4.41
N TRP A 20 1.66 -18.74 3.31
CA TRP A 20 1.44 -19.21 1.94
C TRP A 20 2.29 -18.38 0.96
N VAL A 21 2.49 -18.91 -0.25
CA VAL A 21 3.25 -18.25 -1.34
C VAL A 21 2.41 -18.27 -2.61
N SER A 22 2.20 -17.14 -3.28
CA SER A 22 1.63 -17.13 -4.63
C SER A 22 2.69 -17.55 -5.64
N THR A 23 2.34 -18.40 -6.60
CA THR A 23 3.34 -18.95 -7.51
C THR A 23 2.84 -19.06 -8.94
N PHE A 24 3.73 -18.84 -9.90
CA PHE A 24 3.57 -19.35 -11.24
C PHE A 24 4.77 -20.26 -11.55
N PRO A 25 4.57 -21.44 -12.18
CA PRO A 25 5.69 -22.34 -12.49
C PRO A 25 6.62 -21.66 -13.50
N VAL A 26 7.94 -21.78 -13.42
CA VAL A 26 8.80 -22.75 -12.70
C VAL A 26 9.81 -22.02 -11.81
N CYS A 27 9.82 -22.25 -10.49
CA CYS A 27 10.90 -21.81 -9.58
C CYS A 27 11.36 -22.98 -8.70
N ARG A 28 12.68 -23.22 -8.62
CA ARG A 28 13.22 -24.42 -7.94
C ARG A 28 12.94 -24.46 -6.44
N VAL A 29 12.74 -23.30 -5.80
CA VAL A 29 12.37 -23.20 -4.39
C VAL A 29 10.99 -23.82 -4.12
N ASN A 30 10.10 -23.88 -5.11
CA ASN A 30 8.74 -24.42 -4.96
C ASN A 30 8.71 -25.88 -4.47
N ASN A 31 9.70 -26.69 -4.85
CA ASN A 31 9.80 -28.08 -4.38
C ASN A 31 10.02 -28.15 -2.86
N ALA A 32 10.80 -27.22 -2.29
CA ALA A 32 10.99 -27.14 -0.85
C ALA A 32 9.75 -26.60 -0.14
N LEU A 33 9.02 -25.64 -0.73
CA LEU A 33 7.72 -25.19 -0.20
C LEU A 33 6.76 -26.37 0.01
N GLY A 34 6.64 -27.26 -0.99
CA GLY A 34 5.85 -28.47 -0.88
C GLY A 34 6.34 -29.45 0.21
N ARG A 35 7.66 -29.73 0.26
CA ARG A 35 8.26 -30.65 1.23
C ARG A 35 8.13 -30.17 2.68
N GLU A 36 8.27 -28.87 2.92
CA GLU A 36 8.23 -28.25 4.25
C GLU A 36 6.82 -27.79 4.68
N GLY A 37 5.81 -28.04 3.84
CA GLY A 37 4.40 -27.79 4.14
C GLY A 37 3.98 -26.32 4.07
N VAL A 38 4.62 -25.49 3.23
CA VAL A 38 4.16 -24.12 2.95
C VAL A 38 3.19 -24.14 1.76
N PRO A 39 1.91 -23.79 1.96
CA PRO A 39 0.91 -23.79 0.89
C PRO A 39 1.30 -22.88 -0.27
N MET A 40 1.15 -23.40 -1.49
CA MET A 40 1.35 -22.64 -2.72
C MET A 40 0.01 -22.33 -3.38
N LEU A 41 -0.19 -21.06 -3.74
CA LEU A 41 -1.35 -20.61 -4.49
C LEU A 41 -0.96 -20.41 -5.96
N MET A 42 -1.28 -21.41 -6.79
CA MET A 42 -0.96 -21.42 -8.21
C MET A 42 -1.75 -20.36 -8.99
N MET A 43 -1.03 -19.49 -9.69
CA MET A 43 -1.57 -18.44 -10.55
C MET A 43 -1.63 -18.90 -12.01
N ARG A 44 -2.29 -18.10 -12.84
CA ARG A 44 -2.32 -18.31 -14.29
C ARG A 44 -1.12 -17.69 -15.00
N ASP A 45 -0.37 -16.84 -14.30
CA ASP A 45 0.67 -16.00 -14.86
C ASP A 45 1.53 -15.34 -13.75
N ASP A 46 2.79 -15.00 -14.06
CA ASP A 46 3.74 -14.37 -13.13
C ASP A 46 3.29 -12.99 -12.60
N ARG A 47 2.62 -12.17 -13.43
CA ARG A 47 2.06 -10.87 -12.99
C ARG A 47 1.03 -11.06 -11.90
N TYR A 48 0.18 -12.08 -12.03
CA TYR A 48 -0.83 -12.39 -11.03
C TYR A 48 -0.20 -12.97 -9.76
N ALA A 49 0.94 -13.66 -9.84
CA ALA A 49 1.68 -14.11 -8.66
C ALA A 49 2.18 -12.92 -7.84
N VAL A 50 2.76 -11.91 -8.51
CA VAL A 50 3.15 -10.65 -7.86
C VAL A 50 1.93 -9.91 -7.31
N ALA A 51 0.88 -9.74 -8.12
CA ALA A 51 -0.30 -8.97 -7.75
C ALA A 51 -1.05 -9.51 -6.52
N VAL A 52 -1.14 -10.84 -6.36
CA VAL A 52 -1.80 -11.44 -5.19
C VAL A 52 -0.95 -11.24 -3.93
N ALA A 53 0.37 -11.35 -4.05
CA ALA A 53 1.28 -11.05 -2.95
C ALA A 53 1.22 -9.55 -2.57
N ASP A 54 1.23 -8.67 -3.56
CA ASP A 54 1.05 -7.23 -3.40
C ASP A 54 -0.27 -6.87 -2.69
N ALA A 55 -1.40 -7.38 -3.18
CA ALA A 55 -2.71 -7.19 -2.57
C ALA A 55 -2.70 -7.56 -1.08
N PHE A 56 -2.08 -8.69 -0.75
CA PHE A 56 -2.01 -9.19 0.60
C PHE A 56 -1.16 -8.30 1.52
N SER A 57 -0.01 -7.84 1.03
CA SER A 57 0.81 -6.86 1.76
C SER A 57 0.02 -5.57 2.02
N ARG A 58 -0.67 -5.05 1.01
CA ARG A 58 -1.41 -3.78 1.11
C ARG A 58 -2.63 -3.87 2.03
N ILE A 59 -3.44 -4.92 1.91
CA ILE A 59 -4.62 -5.14 2.78
C ILE A 59 -4.21 -5.33 4.25
N THR A 60 -2.99 -5.78 4.51
CA THR A 60 -2.48 -5.93 5.89
C THR A 60 -1.67 -4.73 6.35
N GLY A 61 -1.55 -3.66 5.56
CA GLY A 61 -0.76 -2.46 5.87
C GLY A 61 0.74 -2.75 6.01
N GLY A 62 1.25 -3.76 5.28
CA GLY A 62 2.64 -4.19 5.35
C GLY A 62 3.02 -4.98 6.61
N SER A 63 2.09 -5.21 7.55
CA SER A 63 2.34 -6.03 8.75
C SER A 63 2.57 -7.50 8.42
N ARG A 64 2.01 -7.99 7.32
CA ARG A 64 2.26 -9.32 6.77
C ARG A 64 2.78 -9.16 5.35
N ILE A 65 3.89 -9.81 5.06
CA ILE A 65 4.55 -9.70 3.76
C ILE A 65 4.01 -10.76 2.82
N GLY A 66 3.49 -10.33 1.67
CA GLY A 66 3.19 -11.19 0.55
C GLY A 66 4.48 -11.72 -0.07
N VAL A 67 4.51 -13.03 -0.32
CA VAL A 67 5.65 -13.70 -0.94
C VAL A 67 5.18 -14.36 -2.23
N CYS A 68 5.92 -14.15 -3.31
CA CYS A 68 5.66 -14.84 -4.56
C CYS A 68 6.90 -15.51 -5.16
N THR A 69 6.67 -16.54 -5.97
CA THR A 69 7.70 -17.21 -6.77
C THR A 69 7.32 -17.26 -8.24
N PHE A 70 8.30 -17.08 -9.10
CA PHE A 70 8.16 -17.13 -10.55
C PHE A 70 9.49 -17.46 -11.23
N GLN A 71 9.42 -17.84 -12.50
CA GLN A 71 10.59 -18.29 -13.26
C GLN A 71 11.64 -17.20 -13.44
N GLY A 72 12.89 -17.56 -13.17
CA GLY A 72 14.06 -16.75 -13.42
C GLY A 72 15.13 -17.49 -14.23
N GLY A 73 16.40 -17.20 -13.96
CA GLY A 73 17.54 -17.86 -14.59
C GLY A 73 17.83 -17.42 -16.03
N VAL A 74 18.39 -18.32 -16.83
CA VAL A 74 18.63 -18.08 -18.27
C VAL A 74 17.28 -18.10 -18.99
N ASN A 75 17.04 -17.14 -19.90
CA ASN A 75 15.74 -16.96 -20.57
C ASN A 75 14.58 -16.77 -19.58
N ALA A 76 14.75 -15.83 -18.64
CA ALA A 76 13.81 -15.54 -17.54
C ALA A 76 12.49 -14.89 -18.01
N ALA A 77 11.71 -15.59 -18.84
CA ALA A 77 10.42 -15.14 -19.34
C ALA A 77 9.46 -14.78 -18.19
N GLY A 78 9.45 -15.57 -17.11
CA GLY A 78 8.61 -15.29 -15.94
C GLY A 78 8.97 -13.97 -15.25
N MET A 79 10.26 -13.70 -15.06
CA MET A 79 10.75 -12.43 -14.51
C MET A 79 10.41 -11.23 -15.42
N GLN A 80 10.56 -11.39 -16.73
CA GLN A 80 10.15 -10.37 -17.71
C GLN A 80 8.64 -10.09 -17.63
N TYR A 81 7.84 -11.13 -17.49
CA TYR A 81 6.39 -10.99 -17.40
C TYR A 81 5.97 -10.40 -16.06
N ALA A 82 6.60 -10.81 -14.96
CA ALA A 82 6.41 -10.26 -13.60
C ALA A 82 6.74 -8.76 -13.48
N TYR A 83 7.56 -8.20 -14.40
CA TYR A 83 8.02 -6.81 -14.35
C TYR A 83 6.88 -5.81 -14.13
N ALA A 84 5.76 -5.94 -14.85
CA ALA A 84 4.65 -5.01 -14.73
C ALA A 84 4.02 -5.04 -13.32
N GLY A 85 3.89 -6.23 -12.71
CA GLY A 85 3.40 -6.36 -11.34
C GLY A 85 4.39 -5.81 -10.31
N LEU A 86 5.69 -6.01 -10.53
CA LEU A 86 6.75 -5.45 -9.69
C LEU A 86 6.80 -3.92 -9.77
N ALA A 87 6.71 -3.37 -10.97
CA ALA A 87 6.67 -1.93 -11.20
C ALA A 87 5.51 -1.28 -10.46
N GLN A 88 4.32 -1.90 -10.54
CA GLN A 88 3.15 -1.44 -9.79
C GLN A 88 3.40 -1.45 -8.27
N ALA A 89 3.90 -2.57 -7.73
CA ALA A 89 4.21 -2.68 -6.31
C ALA A 89 5.29 -1.68 -5.85
N PHE A 90 6.25 -1.36 -6.73
CA PHE A 90 7.32 -0.39 -6.48
C PHE A 90 6.79 1.04 -6.41
N GLU A 91 5.97 1.45 -7.39
CA GLU A 91 5.30 2.76 -7.41
C GLU A 91 4.38 2.93 -6.19
N ASP A 92 3.67 1.85 -5.82
CA ASP A 92 2.82 1.84 -4.64
C ASP A 92 3.57 1.74 -3.31
N GLY A 93 4.88 1.52 -3.34
CA GLY A 93 5.68 1.37 -2.13
C GLY A 93 5.23 0.17 -1.28
N SER A 94 4.84 -0.93 -1.93
CA SER A 94 4.32 -2.13 -1.29
C SER A 94 5.41 -3.15 -1.01
N PRO A 95 5.49 -3.71 0.22
CA PRO A 95 6.52 -4.66 0.55
C PRO A 95 6.15 -6.06 0.08
N VAL A 96 6.78 -6.54 -0.98
CA VAL A 96 6.58 -7.88 -1.55
C VAL A 96 7.92 -8.59 -1.68
N LEU A 97 8.01 -9.83 -1.19
CA LEU A 97 9.19 -10.67 -1.39
C LEU A 97 9.01 -11.53 -2.64
N CYS A 98 9.88 -11.35 -3.62
CA CYS A 98 9.90 -12.16 -4.83
C CYS A 98 11.12 -13.08 -4.81
N ILE A 99 10.87 -14.39 -4.83
CA ILE A 99 11.92 -15.41 -4.90
C ILE A 99 11.91 -16.03 -6.28
N THR A 100 13.07 -16.08 -6.92
CA THR A 100 13.18 -16.49 -8.33
C THR A 100 14.49 -17.23 -8.57
N ASP A 101 14.56 -17.98 -9.66
CA ASP A 101 15.82 -18.62 -10.05
C ASP A 101 16.83 -17.56 -10.53
N GLY A 102 18.09 -17.72 -10.14
CA GLY A 102 19.20 -16.87 -10.58
C GLY A 102 19.92 -17.45 -11.80
N VAL A 103 20.68 -16.63 -12.52
CA VAL A 103 21.57 -17.11 -13.60
C VAL A 103 22.82 -17.72 -12.95
N PRO A 104 23.12 -19.02 -13.13
CA PRO A 104 24.33 -19.62 -12.54
C PRO A 104 25.62 -18.99 -13.08
N ALA A 105 26.70 -19.09 -12.29
CA ALA A 105 28.03 -18.68 -12.75
C ALA A 105 28.42 -19.43 -14.03
N GLY A 106 28.95 -18.70 -15.02
CA GLY A 106 29.32 -19.25 -16.33
C GLY A 106 28.14 -19.43 -17.32
N ALA A 107 26.90 -19.19 -16.91
CA ALA A 107 25.73 -19.34 -17.78
C ALA A 107 25.22 -18.04 -18.42
N SER A 108 25.86 -16.89 -18.12
CA SER A 108 25.42 -15.56 -18.58
C SER A 108 25.56 -15.35 -20.09
N GLY A 109 26.47 -16.05 -20.77
CA GLY A 109 26.67 -15.94 -22.22
C GLY A 109 25.46 -16.39 -23.07
N ASN A 110 24.47 -17.04 -22.46
CA ASN A 110 23.28 -17.55 -23.11
C ASN A 110 22.08 -16.57 -23.05
N SER A 111 22.26 -15.35 -22.51
CA SER A 111 21.21 -14.31 -22.47
C SER A 111 21.74 -13.00 -23.03
N GLN A 112 20.99 -12.40 -23.96
CA GLN A 112 21.26 -11.05 -24.49
C GLN A 112 20.62 -9.95 -23.64
N TYR A 113 19.64 -10.30 -22.79
CA TYR A 113 18.90 -9.36 -21.96
C TYR A 113 19.42 -9.41 -20.52
N ASP A 114 19.86 -8.26 -19.99
CA ASP A 114 20.25 -8.12 -18.58
C ASP A 114 19.02 -7.94 -17.69
N VAL A 115 18.39 -9.07 -17.38
CA VAL A 115 17.20 -9.12 -16.54
C VAL A 115 17.48 -8.62 -15.12
N ALA A 116 18.70 -8.81 -14.59
CA ALA A 116 19.02 -8.39 -13.23
C ALA A 116 19.08 -6.86 -13.14
N SER A 117 19.71 -6.19 -14.11
CA SER A 117 19.71 -4.73 -14.17
C SER A 117 18.31 -4.16 -14.39
N ALA A 118 17.49 -4.80 -15.23
CA ALA A 118 16.10 -4.41 -15.41
C ALA A 118 15.29 -4.55 -14.11
N MET A 119 15.41 -5.66 -13.38
CA MET A 119 14.64 -5.84 -12.14
C MET A 119 15.08 -4.91 -11.00
N LYS A 120 16.31 -4.40 -11.01
CA LYS A 120 16.78 -3.40 -10.04
C LYS A 120 16.02 -2.08 -10.14
N THR A 121 15.46 -1.72 -11.30
CA THR A 121 14.71 -0.46 -11.45
C THR A 121 13.32 -0.51 -10.82
N VAL A 122 12.80 -1.73 -10.58
CA VAL A 122 11.46 -1.98 -10.00
C VAL A 122 11.55 -2.76 -8.69
N SER A 123 12.70 -2.70 -8.01
CA SER A 123 12.88 -3.29 -6.68
C SER A 123 13.66 -2.36 -5.78
N LYS A 124 13.26 -2.32 -4.50
CA LYS A 124 13.99 -1.61 -3.46
C LYS A 124 15.35 -2.27 -3.20
N TRP A 125 15.41 -3.60 -3.37
CA TRP A 125 16.63 -4.36 -3.26
C TRP A 125 16.57 -5.62 -4.13
N PHE A 126 17.66 -5.87 -4.83
CA PHE A 126 17.90 -7.10 -5.57
C PHE A 126 19.07 -7.86 -4.94
N GLY A 127 18.78 -9.03 -4.37
CA GLY A 127 19.77 -9.96 -3.84
C GLY A 127 20.07 -11.08 -4.82
N TYR A 128 21.35 -11.47 -4.90
CA TYR A 128 21.80 -12.64 -5.65
C TYR A 128 22.57 -13.56 -4.70
N LEU A 129 22.07 -14.78 -4.52
CA LEU A 129 22.67 -15.77 -3.62
C LEU A 129 23.81 -16.52 -4.31
N ASP A 130 25.00 -15.94 -4.26
CA ASP A 130 26.22 -16.48 -4.89
C ASP A 130 26.81 -17.70 -4.16
N LYS A 131 26.60 -17.83 -2.85
CA LYS A 131 27.07 -18.94 -2.02
C LYS A 131 25.96 -19.45 -1.08
N PRO A 132 25.83 -20.77 -0.86
CA PRO A 132 24.74 -21.32 -0.08
C PRO A 132 24.79 -20.92 1.40
N GLU A 133 25.98 -20.73 1.98
CA GLU A 133 26.17 -20.31 3.38
C GLU A 133 25.60 -18.92 3.67
N ARG A 134 25.41 -18.09 2.64
CA ARG A 134 24.85 -16.73 2.75
C ARG A 134 23.32 -16.72 2.77
N THR A 135 22.66 -17.88 2.74
CA THR A 135 21.19 -17.97 2.76
C THR A 135 20.59 -17.21 3.96
N PRO A 136 21.07 -17.41 5.21
CA PRO A 136 20.52 -16.66 6.35
C PRO A 136 20.83 -15.16 6.27
N GLU A 137 22.04 -14.77 5.84
CA GLU A 137 22.46 -13.38 5.65
C GLU A 137 21.55 -12.63 4.66
N LEU A 138 21.36 -13.17 3.44
CA LEU A 138 20.57 -12.51 2.40
C LEU A 138 19.08 -12.50 2.72
N MET A 139 18.56 -13.53 3.40
CA MET A 139 17.19 -13.49 3.92
C MET A 139 17.04 -12.44 5.02
N ARG A 140 18.03 -12.28 5.93
CA ARG A 140 18.01 -11.20 6.93
C ARG A 140 17.98 -9.82 6.25
N ARG A 141 18.80 -9.65 5.19
CA ARG A 141 18.82 -8.42 4.40
C ARG A 141 17.48 -8.18 3.69
N ALA A 142 16.90 -9.19 3.06
CA ALA A 142 15.61 -9.10 2.37
C ALA A 142 14.50 -8.60 3.32
N PHE A 143 14.34 -9.24 4.49
CA PHE A 143 13.33 -8.81 5.48
C PHE A 143 13.63 -7.45 6.11
N THR A 144 14.90 -7.07 6.26
CA THR A 144 15.28 -5.70 6.65
C THR A 144 14.75 -4.67 5.64
N MET A 145 14.94 -4.94 4.35
CA MET A 145 14.52 -4.04 3.27
C MET A 145 13.00 -3.98 3.11
N LEU A 146 12.28 -5.07 3.41
CA LEU A 146 10.82 -5.10 3.41
C LEU A 146 10.21 -4.28 4.56
N ARG A 147 10.89 -4.19 5.72
CA ARG A 147 10.31 -3.69 6.98
C ARG A 147 10.82 -2.32 7.45
N SER A 148 11.83 -1.74 6.80
CA SER A 148 12.46 -0.48 7.26
C SER A 148 12.43 0.60 6.19
N GLY A 149 12.18 1.86 6.56
CA GLY A 149 12.05 2.98 5.62
C GLY A 149 10.82 2.87 4.71
N ARG A 150 10.82 3.53 3.55
CA ARG A 150 9.73 3.37 2.55
C ARG A 150 9.64 1.90 2.10
N PRO A 151 8.48 1.23 2.22
CA PRO A 151 8.36 -0.14 1.76
C PRO A 151 8.44 -0.25 0.24
N GLY A 152 8.73 -1.45 -0.27
CA GLY A 152 8.85 -1.71 -1.69
C GLY A 152 9.22 -3.17 -1.96
N PRO A 153 9.09 -3.62 -3.23
CA PRO A 153 9.38 -4.99 -3.61
C PRO A 153 10.86 -5.32 -3.45
N VAL A 154 11.14 -6.55 -3.03
CA VAL A 154 12.47 -7.08 -2.76
C VAL A 154 12.59 -8.39 -3.52
N ILE A 155 13.64 -8.52 -4.32
CA ILE A 155 13.87 -9.69 -5.18
C ILE A 155 15.08 -10.45 -4.66
N LEU A 156 14.94 -11.76 -4.52
CA LEU A 156 16.05 -12.66 -4.20
C LEU A 156 16.19 -13.73 -5.30
N ALA A 157 17.27 -13.63 -6.05
CA ALA A 157 17.62 -14.55 -7.12
C ALA A 157 18.51 -15.70 -6.61
N ILE A 158 18.08 -16.94 -6.87
CA ILE A 158 18.69 -18.17 -6.36
C ILE A 158 19.29 -18.98 -7.52
N PRO A 159 20.59 -18.86 -7.81
CA PRO A 159 21.22 -19.56 -8.95
C PRO A 159 21.31 -21.08 -8.76
N ASN A 160 21.48 -21.55 -7.52
CA ASN A 160 21.57 -22.97 -7.21
C ASN A 160 20.79 -23.32 -5.93
N ALA A 161 19.50 -23.61 -6.09
CA ALA A 161 18.61 -23.95 -4.99
C ALA A 161 18.91 -25.31 -4.31
N THR A 162 19.69 -26.17 -4.97
CA THR A 162 20.09 -27.50 -4.44
C THR A 162 21.47 -27.48 -3.78
N ALA A 163 22.18 -26.35 -3.81
CA ALA A 163 23.43 -26.20 -3.09
C ALA A 163 23.22 -26.42 -1.60
N ILE A 164 24.22 -27.00 -0.94
CA ILE A 164 24.12 -27.50 0.42
C ILE A 164 24.92 -26.58 1.36
N TYR A 165 24.38 -26.28 2.54
CA TYR A 165 25.08 -25.57 3.60
C TYR A 165 24.70 -26.10 4.99
N ASP A 166 25.49 -25.76 6.00
CA ASP A 166 25.15 -26.03 7.39
C ASP A 166 24.30 -24.91 8.00
N GLU A 167 23.01 -25.19 8.26
CA GLU A 167 22.09 -24.18 8.82
C GLU A 167 22.39 -23.82 10.28
N THR A 168 23.24 -24.60 10.97
CA THR A 168 23.64 -24.31 12.35
C THR A 168 24.83 -23.35 12.45
N ALA A 169 25.54 -23.10 11.34
CA ALA A 169 26.69 -22.20 11.32
C ALA A 169 26.28 -20.71 11.42
N ASP A 170 25.15 -20.32 10.81
CA ASP A 170 24.54 -18.99 10.94
C ASP A 170 23.02 -19.15 11.17
N PRO A 171 22.58 -19.42 12.42
CA PRO A 171 21.18 -19.69 12.71
C PRO A 171 20.33 -18.43 12.48
N TYR A 172 19.32 -18.57 11.62
CA TYR A 172 18.41 -17.47 11.32
C TYR A 172 17.58 -17.04 12.55
N ARG A 173 17.31 -15.74 12.64
CA ARG A 173 16.37 -15.15 13.59
C ARG A 173 15.47 -14.14 12.87
N PRO A 174 14.16 -14.11 13.16
CA PRO A 174 13.24 -13.14 12.56
C PRO A 174 13.72 -11.70 12.73
N VAL A 175 13.61 -10.91 11.66
CA VAL A 175 14.16 -9.56 11.58
C VAL A 175 13.10 -8.52 11.93
N LYS A 176 13.22 -7.80 13.05
CA LYS A 176 12.29 -6.68 13.30
C LYS A 176 12.40 -5.59 12.24
N GLY A 177 11.36 -4.77 12.06
CA GLY A 177 11.46 -3.51 11.32
C GLY A 177 12.08 -2.40 12.18
N TRP A 178 12.69 -1.40 11.54
CA TRP A 178 13.14 -0.18 12.20
C TRP A 178 12.44 1.04 11.60
N LYS A 179 12.05 1.95 12.48
CA LYS A 179 11.36 3.22 12.16
C LYS A 179 12.19 4.39 12.68
N SER A 180 12.15 5.50 11.97
CA SER A 180 12.81 6.76 12.36
C SER A 180 11.78 7.75 12.90
N ALA A 181 12.11 8.42 14.00
CA ALA A 181 11.35 9.56 14.50
C ALA A 181 11.93 10.87 13.91
N PRO A 182 11.12 11.92 13.73
CA PRO A 182 11.60 13.20 13.22
C PRO A 182 12.46 13.96 14.23
N ASP A 183 13.25 14.91 13.72
CA ASP A 183 13.99 15.85 14.55
C ASP A 183 12.99 16.72 15.37
N PRO A 184 13.15 16.82 16.70
CA PRO A 184 12.31 17.69 17.53
C PRO A 184 12.31 19.17 17.11
N ALA A 185 13.38 19.69 16.49
CA ALA A 185 13.41 21.05 15.96
C ALA A 185 12.43 21.22 14.78
N ASP A 186 12.45 20.30 13.82
CA ASP A 186 11.53 20.31 12.67
C ASP A 186 10.06 20.20 13.12
N VAL A 187 9.80 19.38 14.13
CA VAL A 187 8.46 19.24 14.74
C VAL A 187 8.01 20.56 15.37
N ARG A 188 8.90 21.26 16.10
CA ARG A 188 8.60 22.55 16.72
C ARG A 188 8.25 23.61 15.68
N GLU A 189 9.03 23.70 14.60
CA GLU A 189 8.78 24.65 13.52
C GLU A 189 7.48 24.36 12.77
N ALA A 190 7.19 23.08 12.50
CA ALA A 190 5.94 22.67 11.90
C ALA A 190 4.73 23.07 12.77
N VAL A 191 4.79 22.82 14.09
CA VAL A 191 3.72 23.22 15.02
C VAL A 191 3.56 24.74 15.09
N ASP A 192 4.67 25.50 15.04
CA ASP A 192 4.61 26.96 15.00
C ASP A 192 3.77 27.49 13.82
N GLN A 193 3.93 26.90 12.63
CA GLN A 193 3.13 27.27 11.48
C GLN A 193 1.67 26.81 11.62
N LEU A 194 1.44 25.59 12.11
CA LEU A 194 0.09 25.04 12.29
C LEU A 194 -0.74 25.84 13.28
N LEU A 195 -0.14 26.37 14.35
CA LEU A 195 -0.86 27.19 15.33
C LEU A 195 -1.17 28.61 14.81
N LYS A 196 -0.36 29.15 13.89
CA LYS A 196 -0.55 30.47 13.27
C LYS A 196 -1.47 30.45 12.03
N ALA A 197 -1.67 29.27 11.44
CA ALA A 197 -2.45 29.10 10.21
C ALA A 197 -3.91 29.56 10.35
N ARG A 198 -4.45 30.26 9.36
CA ARG A 198 -5.87 30.64 9.34
C ARG A 198 -6.74 29.50 8.82
N ASN A 199 -6.31 28.85 7.74
CA ASN A 199 -7.02 27.76 7.06
C ASN A 199 -6.08 26.56 6.86
N PRO A 200 -5.62 25.88 7.93
CA PRO A 200 -4.80 24.68 7.77
C PRO A 200 -5.63 23.52 7.19
N LEU A 201 -4.97 22.66 6.40
CA LEU A 201 -5.57 21.47 5.82
C LEU A 201 -4.65 20.27 6.00
N ILE A 202 -5.19 19.12 6.44
CA ILE A 202 -4.47 17.86 6.44
C ILE A 202 -4.62 17.18 5.08
N TYR A 203 -3.48 16.79 4.51
CA TYR A 203 -3.37 16.00 3.30
C TYR A 203 -2.78 14.63 3.65
N ALA A 204 -3.64 13.64 3.86
CA ALA A 204 -3.22 12.30 4.29
C ALA A 204 -2.94 11.36 3.10
N GLY A 205 -1.76 10.74 3.11
CA GLY A 205 -1.32 9.74 2.14
C GLY A 205 -1.23 8.32 2.71
N GLU A 206 -0.89 7.36 1.84
CA GLU A 206 -0.87 5.92 2.16
C GLU A 206 0.15 5.56 3.25
N GLY A 207 1.15 6.42 3.49
CA GLY A 207 2.08 6.26 4.60
C GLY A 207 1.41 6.23 5.98
N VAL A 208 0.23 6.84 6.14
CA VAL A 208 -0.58 6.72 7.37
C VAL A 208 -1.04 5.26 7.56
N ILE A 209 -1.45 4.58 6.48
CA ILE A 209 -1.89 3.18 6.53
C ILE A 209 -0.72 2.25 6.87
N TYR A 210 0.43 2.42 6.22
CA TYR A 210 1.63 1.61 6.50
C TYR A 210 2.23 1.85 7.89
N ALA A 211 2.08 3.06 8.42
CA ALA A 211 2.47 3.36 9.79
C ALA A 211 1.43 2.89 10.82
N ASP A 212 0.25 2.46 10.37
CA ASP A 212 -0.91 2.09 11.18
C ASP A 212 -1.35 3.26 12.08
N ALA A 213 -1.34 4.48 11.53
CA ALA A 213 -1.41 5.75 12.26
C ALA A 213 -2.77 6.46 12.18
N SER A 214 -3.85 5.74 11.90
CA SER A 214 -5.19 6.32 11.75
C SER A 214 -5.70 6.98 13.03
N ASP A 215 -5.41 6.39 14.20
CA ASP A 215 -5.82 6.95 15.49
C ASP A 215 -5.04 8.23 15.81
N GLU A 216 -3.74 8.27 15.53
CA GLU A 216 -2.93 9.47 15.73
C GLU A 216 -3.25 10.58 14.71
N LEU A 217 -3.60 10.22 13.48
CA LEU A 217 -4.12 11.16 12.49
C LEU A 217 -5.42 11.79 12.99
N LYS A 218 -6.32 10.97 13.53
CA LYS A 218 -7.58 11.42 14.13
C LYS A 218 -7.34 12.36 15.30
N ALA A 219 -6.49 11.96 16.25
CA ALA A 219 -6.17 12.76 17.42
C ALA A 219 -5.58 14.13 17.03
N LEU A 220 -4.69 14.19 16.04
CA LEU A 220 -4.13 15.46 15.58
C LEU A 220 -5.18 16.34 14.90
N ALA A 221 -6.02 15.75 14.04
CA ALA A 221 -7.08 16.46 13.34
C ALA A 221 -8.10 17.06 14.32
N GLU A 222 -8.49 16.32 15.36
CA GLU A 222 -9.39 16.79 16.42
C GLU A 222 -8.72 17.87 17.28
N LEU A 223 -7.47 17.66 17.71
CA LEU A 223 -6.73 18.60 18.55
C LEU A 223 -6.53 19.95 17.87
N LEU A 224 -6.20 19.96 16.57
CA LEU A 224 -6.01 21.20 15.83
C LEU A 224 -7.28 21.66 15.09
N ASN A 225 -8.34 20.84 15.11
CA ASN A 225 -9.58 21.04 14.37
C ASN A 225 -9.35 21.34 12.87
N LEU A 226 -8.64 20.43 12.20
CA LEU A 226 -8.23 20.55 10.80
C LEU A 226 -9.17 19.73 9.89
N PRO A 227 -9.66 20.32 8.79
CA PRO A 227 -10.24 19.53 7.70
C PRO A 227 -9.23 18.51 7.17
N VAL A 228 -9.71 17.34 6.77
CA VAL A 228 -8.90 16.22 6.30
C VAL A 228 -9.31 15.82 4.89
N ILE A 229 -8.37 15.84 3.97
CA ILE A 229 -8.47 15.16 2.67
C ILE A 229 -7.50 13.98 2.63
N THR A 230 -7.85 12.95 1.87
CA THR A 230 -6.96 11.81 1.64
C THR A 230 -6.65 11.65 0.15
N THR A 231 -5.49 11.06 -0.16
CA THR A 231 -5.27 10.48 -1.48
C THR A 231 -6.20 9.29 -1.70
N LEU A 232 -6.31 8.80 -2.95
CA LEU A 232 -7.09 7.61 -3.23
C LEU A 232 -6.57 6.38 -2.46
N LYS A 233 -5.24 6.23 -2.38
CA LYS A 233 -4.60 5.09 -1.72
C LYS A 233 -4.69 5.16 -0.19
N ALA A 234 -4.95 6.36 0.34
CA ALA A 234 -5.19 6.58 1.76
C ALA A 234 -6.69 6.58 2.12
N LYS A 235 -7.58 6.20 1.20
CA LYS A 235 -9.02 6.08 1.48
C LYS A 235 -9.26 5.13 2.66
N GLY A 236 -10.02 5.58 3.65
CA GLY A 236 -10.22 4.89 4.93
C GLY A 236 -9.12 5.12 5.98
N ALA A 237 -8.04 5.89 5.71
CA ALA A 237 -7.04 6.25 6.73
C ALA A 237 -7.62 7.16 7.82
N PHE A 238 -8.71 7.86 7.52
CA PHE A 238 -9.50 8.68 8.43
C PHE A 238 -10.97 8.25 8.30
N PRO A 239 -11.75 8.16 9.40
CA PRO A 239 -13.15 7.75 9.31
C PRO A 239 -13.96 8.73 8.45
N GLU A 240 -14.60 8.23 7.40
CA GLU A 240 -15.26 9.10 6.41
C GLU A 240 -16.63 9.62 6.84
N ASP A 241 -17.13 9.14 7.98
CA ASP A 241 -18.28 9.68 8.72
C ASP A 241 -17.89 10.82 9.68
N HIS A 242 -16.59 11.08 9.85
CA HIS A 242 -16.11 12.09 10.79
C HIS A 242 -16.42 13.53 10.31
N PRO A 243 -16.82 14.45 11.20
CA PRO A 243 -17.20 15.82 10.82
C PRO A 243 -16.11 16.65 10.14
N LEU A 244 -14.83 16.32 10.37
CA LEU A 244 -13.68 16.99 9.74
C LEU A 244 -13.27 16.36 8.40
N PHE A 245 -13.90 15.28 7.96
CA PHE A 245 -13.53 14.63 6.71
C PHE A 245 -14.15 15.34 5.50
N VAL A 246 -13.29 15.90 4.65
CA VAL A 246 -13.69 16.63 3.43
C VAL A 246 -13.97 15.68 2.27
N GLY A 247 -13.13 14.65 2.09
CA GLY A 247 -13.31 13.67 1.04
C GLY A 247 -12.03 13.14 0.39
N VAL A 248 -12.25 12.20 -0.54
CA VAL A 248 -11.21 11.62 -1.41
C VAL A 248 -11.27 12.16 -2.83
N ARG A 249 -12.47 12.47 -3.32
CA ARG A 249 -12.72 13.12 -4.62
C ARG A 249 -13.86 14.15 -4.53
N GLY A 250 -13.87 15.10 -5.45
CA GLY A 250 -14.98 16.05 -5.65
C GLY A 250 -14.57 17.52 -5.49
N ASP A 251 -15.49 18.41 -5.86
CA ASP A 251 -15.26 19.86 -5.92
C ASP A 251 -14.98 20.47 -4.55
N GLN A 252 -15.51 19.86 -3.47
CA GLN A 252 -15.23 20.27 -2.10
C GLN A 252 -13.73 20.15 -1.76
N ILE A 253 -13.00 19.18 -2.34
CA ILE A 253 -11.55 19.07 -2.12
C ILE A 253 -10.82 20.22 -2.77
N ALA A 254 -11.21 20.58 -4.01
CA ALA A 254 -10.65 21.73 -4.69
C ALA A 254 -10.94 23.01 -3.90
N HIS A 255 -12.13 23.16 -3.33
CA HIS A 255 -12.47 24.28 -2.45
C HIS A 255 -11.49 24.40 -1.27
N TYR A 256 -11.30 23.31 -0.51
CA TYR A 256 -10.41 23.33 0.66
C TYR A 256 -8.93 23.52 0.30
N LEU A 257 -8.45 22.93 -0.80
CA LEU A 257 -7.09 23.14 -1.29
C LEU A 257 -6.83 24.59 -1.74
N ASN A 258 -7.82 25.23 -2.38
CA ASN A 258 -7.71 26.64 -2.74
C ASN A 258 -7.76 27.54 -1.49
N LYS A 259 -8.67 27.27 -0.56
CA LYS A 259 -8.85 28.04 0.70
C LYS A 259 -7.65 27.94 1.64
N SER A 260 -6.90 26.82 1.63
CA SER A 260 -5.87 26.57 2.62
C SER A 260 -4.66 27.50 2.52
N ASP A 261 -4.15 28.00 3.64
CA ASP A 261 -2.88 28.73 3.70
C ASP A 261 -1.71 27.85 4.15
N VAL A 262 -2.00 26.80 4.92
CA VAL A 262 -1.03 25.77 5.35
C VAL A 262 -1.53 24.38 4.99
N ILE A 263 -0.66 23.56 4.38
CA ILE A 263 -0.95 22.15 4.07
C ILE A 263 -0.01 21.26 4.88
N LEU A 264 -0.58 20.41 5.73
CA LEU A 264 0.12 19.37 6.45
C LEU A 264 0.00 18.05 5.68
N ALA A 265 1.01 17.74 4.87
CA ALA A 265 1.08 16.51 4.10
C ALA A 265 1.71 15.39 4.92
N ILE A 266 0.97 14.30 5.18
CA ILE A 266 1.44 13.19 6.02
C ILE A 266 1.44 11.89 5.23
N GLY A 267 2.60 11.27 5.08
CA GLY A 267 2.74 9.98 4.40
C GLY A 267 2.33 10.02 2.91
N SER A 268 2.41 11.19 2.28
CA SER A 268 2.03 11.42 0.88
C SER A 268 3.26 11.79 0.06
N SER A 269 3.36 11.33 -1.19
CA SER A 269 4.39 11.80 -2.13
C SER A 269 4.10 13.18 -2.71
N LEU A 270 2.89 13.72 -2.47
CA LEU A 270 2.37 14.94 -3.10
C LEU A 270 2.47 14.92 -4.63
N SER A 271 2.49 13.73 -5.24
CA SER A 271 2.46 13.58 -6.69
C SER A 271 1.10 14.01 -7.23
N PRO A 272 1.00 15.07 -8.04
CA PRO A 272 -0.27 15.47 -8.67
C PRO A 272 -0.70 14.40 -9.68
N GLY A 273 -1.99 14.10 -9.75
CA GLY A 273 -2.50 13.14 -10.71
C GLY A 273 -3.81 12.50 -10.29
N ARG A 274 -4.26 11.49 -11.02
CA ARG A 274 -5.59 10.88 -10.81
C ARG A 274 -5.75 10.18 -9.46
N PHE A 275 -4.67 9.76 -8.82
CA PHE A 275 -4.67 9.02 -7.57
C PHE A 275 -4.46 9.90 -6.33
N SER A 276 -4.31 11.20 -6.53
CA SER A 276 -3.90 12.19 -5.55
C SER A 276 -4.51 13.55 -5.90
N HIS A 277 -4.04 14.61 -5.28
CA HIS A 277 -4.51 15.98 -5.53
C HIS A 277 -3.35 16.92 -5.88
N ALA A 278 -3.56 17.76 -6.89
CA ALA A 278 -2.64 18.87 -7.15
C ALA A 278 -2.90 19.99 -6.14
N ILE A 279 -1.84 20.60 -5.64
CA ILE A 279 -1.92 21.78 -4.78
C ILE A 279 -1.96 23.03 -5.69
N PRO A 280 -3.06 23.81 -5.70
CA PRO A 280 -3.13 25.06 -6.45
C PRO A 280 -2.27 26.12 -5.77
N ASP A 281 -1.66 27.03 -6.54
CA ASP A 281 -0.80 28.12 -6.04
C ASP A 281 0.14 27.69 -4.89
N PRO A 282 1.02 26.68 -5.12
CA PRO A 282 1.87 26.14 -4.06
C PRO A 282 2.89 27.16 -3.53
N ALA A 283 3.24 28.20 -4.30
CA ALA A 283 4.15 29.26 -3.89
C ALA A 283 3.53 30.20 -2.84
N GLY A 284 2.20 30.37 -2.87
CA GLY A 284 1.45 31.17 -1.89
C GLY A 284 1.09 30.42 -0.60
N LYS A 285 1.49 29.16 -0.45
CA LYS A 285 1.09 28.28 0.67
C LYS A 285 2.30 27.76 1.44
N THR A 286 2.15 27.57 2.74
CA THR A 286 3.15 26.89 3.57
C THR A 286 2.90 25.38 3.54
N ILE A 287 3.78 24.63 2.89
CA ILE A 287 3.68 23.16 2.84
C ILE A 287 4.60 22.55 3.89
N ILE A 288 4.00 21.83 4.84
CA ILE A 288 4.69 21.00 5.83
C ILE A 288 4.60 19.56 5.34
N HIS A 289 5.74 18.92 5.10
CA HIS A 289 5.80 17.59 4.48
C HIS A 289 6.39 16.56 5.44
N CYS A 290 5.50 15.75 6.04
CA CYS A 290 5.86 14.62 6.88
C CYS A 290 5.94 13.33 6.04
N ASN A 291 7.15 12.83 5.80
CA ASN A 291 7.35 11.61 5.01
C ASN A 291 8.54 10.79 5.54
N ILE A 292 8.48 9.47 5.39
CA ILE A 292 9.56 8.56 5.79
C ILE A 292 10.70 8.53 4.76
N ASP A 293 10.45 8.98 3.53
CA ASP A 293 11.38 8.95 2.41
C ASP A 293 11.67 10.38 1.93
N GLU A 294 12.93 10.77 2.12
CA GLU A 294 13.47 12.08 1.77
C GLU A 294 13.35 12.40 0.28
N LEU A 295 13.24 11.39 -0.59
CA LEU A 295 13.12 11.57 -2.03
C LEU A 295 11.79 12.23 -2.46
N HIS A 296 10.80 12.36 -1.56
CA HIS A 296 9.56 13.10 -1.84
C HIS A 296 9.62 14.57 -1.41
N ILE A 297 10.56 14.94 -0.55
CA ILE A 297 10.70 16.32 -0.07
C ILE A 297 11.20 17.20 -1.22
N ASN A 298 10.60 18.37 -1.42
CA ASN A 298 10.92 19.29 -2.53
C ASN A 298 10.81 18.68 -3.94
N LYS A 299 10.24 17.48 -4.10
CA LYS A 299 10.16 16.79 -5.40
C LYS A 299 9.15 17.44 -6.34
N MET A 300 7.94 17.70 -5.84
CA MET A 300 6.84 18.25 -6.64
C MET A 300 6.51 19.70 -6.29
N TYR A 301 6.68 20.08 -5.02
CA TYR A 301 6.32 21.39 -4.50
C TYR A 301 7.40 21.88 -3.54
N PRO A 302 7.62 23.21 -3.45
CA PRO A 302 8.52 23.78 -2.45
C PRO A 302 7.99 23.46 -1.05
N THR A 303 8.79 22.73 -0.27
CA THR A 303 8.48 22.34 1.11
C THR A 303 9.05 23.38 2.06
N ALA A 304 8.18 24.03 2.84
CA ALA A 304 8.60 25.03 3.82
C ALA A 304 9.22 24.37 5.05
N HIS A 305 8.63 23.27 5.53
CA HIS A 305 9.13 22.49 6.66
C HIS A 305 9.03 21.00 6.35
N ALA A 306 10.15 20.28 6.41
CA ALA A 306 10.19 18.83 6.24
C ALA A 306 10.20 18.16 7.62
N VAL A 307 9.38 17.14 7.82
CA VAL A 307 9.34 16.35 9.06
C VAL A 307 9.61 14.89 8.68
N ILE A 308 10.89 14.53 8.59
CA ILE A 308 11.30 13.24 8.04
C ILE A 308 11.18 12.15 9.12
N GLY A 309 10.29 11.18 8.90
CA GLY A 309 10.05 10.11 9.86
C GLY A 309 8.84 9.23 9.52
N ASP A 310 8.71 8.12 10.24
CA ASP A 310 7.51 7.27 10.19
C ASP A 310 6.27 8.08 10.57
N ALA A 311 5.18 7.94 9.79
CA ALA A 311 4.01 8.79 9.95
C ALA A 311 3.39 8.70 11.36
N ARG A 312 3.39 7.52 12.00
CA ARG A 312 2.88 7.37 13.37
C ARG A 312 3.75 8.15 14.35
N LEU A 313 5.07 7.96 14.29
CA LEU A 313 6.00 8.65 15.19
C LEU A 313 5.97 10.17 14.99
N SER A 314 5.84 10.63 13.73
CA SER A 314 5.69 12.05 13.41
C SER A 314 4.37 12.63 13.94
N LEU A 315 3.24 11.94 13.74
CA LEU A 315 1.95 12.36 14.28
C LEU A 315 1.96 12.41 15.81
N GLN A 316 2.57 11.42 16.49
CA GLN A 316 2.73 11.42 17.95
C GLN A 316 3.62 12.58 18.44
N ALA A 317 4.69 12.90 17.71
CA ALA A 317 5.54 14.04 18.03
C ALA A 317 4.78 15.38 17.88
N LEU A 318 4.06 15.55 16.77
CA LEU A 318 3.22 16.72 16.52
C LEU A 318 2.13 16.87 17.60
N CYS A 319 1.40 15.80 17.93
CA CYS A 319 0.37 15.83 18.98
C CYS A 319 0.95 16.26 20.33
N ARG A 320 2.10 15.68 20.74
CA ARG A 320 2.75 16.04 22.00
C ARG A 320 3.19 17.50 22.04
N GLU A 321 3.79 17.98 20.96
CA GLU A 321 4.26 19.36 20.85
C GLU A 321 3.08 20.36 20.88
N VAL A 322 2.01 20.09 20.13
CA VAL A 322 0.78 20.91 20.15
C VAL A 322 0.16 20.92 21.56
N ALA A 323 0.00 19.75 22.18
CA ALA A 323 -0.58 19.64 23.51
C ALA A 323 0.27 20.40 24.55
N GLY A 324 1.60 20.33 24.46
CA GLY A 324 2.51 21.07 25.32
C GLY A 324 2.35 22.59 25.22
N ARG A 325 2.17 23.13 24.00
CA ARG A 325 2.02 24.58 23.78
C ARG A 325 0.62 25.13 24.06
N THR A 326 -0.40 24.28 23.99
CA THR A 326 -1.81 24.66 24.13
C THR A 326 -2.43 24.16 25.42
N SER A 327 -1.63 23.61 26.34
CA SER A 327 -2.12 22.95 27.56
C SER A 327 -3.19 21.87 27.28
N GLY A 328 -3.04 21.17 26.15
CA GLY A 328 -3.96 20.12 25.70
C GLY A 328 -5.27 20.62 25.06
N VAL A 329 -5.52 21.92 25.01
CA VAL A 329 -6.77 22.49 24.43
C VAL A 329 -6.73 22.47 22.90
N GLY A 330 -5.54 22.60 22.31
CA GLY A 330 -5.39 22.67 20.86
C GLY A 330 -5.92 23.98 20.25
N ARG A 331 -6.48 23.90 19.04
CA ARG A 331 -7.09 25.07 18.36
C ARG A 331 -8.60 25.08 18.57
N ALA A 332 -9.16 26.28 18.67
CA ALA A 332 -10.60 26.46 18.78
C ALA A 332 -11.33 25.88 17.55
N ALA A 333 -12.46 25.20 17.79
CA ALA A 333 -13.17 24.49 16.74
C ALA A 333 -13.87 25.41 15.72
N GLY A 334 -14.39 26.55 16.18
CA GLY A 334 -15.21 27.44 15.33
C GLY A 334 -16.30 26.66 14.58
N ASP A 335 -16.53 27.03 13.32
CA ASP A 335 -17.55 26.42 12.45
C ASP A 335 -17.01 25.37 11.47
N VAL A 336 -15.73 24.96 11.61
CA VAL A 336 -15.04 24.12 10.61
C VAL A 336 -15.81 22.84 10.29
N ALA A 337 -16.29 22.12 11.31
CA ALA A 337 -17.03 20.88 11.11
C ALA A 337 -18.38 21.10 10.40
N ALA A 338 -19.02 22.26 10.61
CA ALA A 338 -20.25 22.63 9.93
C ALA A 338 -19.98 23.01 8.46
N GLU A 339 -18.92 23.77 8.20
CA GLU A 339 -18.46 24.11 6.84
C GLU A 339 -18.08 22.87 6.03
N VAL A 340 -17.35 21.93 6.63
CA VAL A 340 -16.95 20.67 5.97
C VAL A 340 -18.19 19.85 5.61
N ARG A 341 -19.12 19.72 6.55
CA ARG A 341 -20.39 19.00 6.33
C ARG A 341 -21.19 19.63 5.19
N ALA A 342 -21.38 20.94 5.21
CA ALA A 342 -22.13 21.66 4.18
C ALA A 342 -21.51 21.46 2.79
N ALA A 343 -20.20 21.65 2.67
CA ALA A 343 -19.48 21.47 1.40
C ALA A 343 -19.58 20.03 0.88
N ARG A 344 -19.49 19.03 1.76
CA ARG A 344 -19.63 17.62 1.38
C ARG A 344 -21.07 17.27 0.99
N ASP A 345 -22.06 17.77 1.73
CA ASP A 345 -23.48 17.54 1.43
C ASP A 345 -23.89 18.13 0.09
N GLU A 346 -23.44 19.35 -0.20
CA GLU A 346 -23.62 20.00 -1.50
C GLU A 346 -22.98 19.18 -2.63
N ALA A 347 -21.70 18.83 -2.50
CA ALA A 347 -20.97 18.08 -3.51
C ALA A 347 -21.56 16.68 -3.76
N LEU A 348 -22.13 16.05 -2.73
CA LEU A 348 -22.70 14.70 -2.82
C LEU A 348 -24.18 14.66 -3.21
N ALA A 349 -24.89 15.79 -3.22
CA ALA A 349 -26.34 15.84 -3.47
C ALA A 349 -26.75 15.18 -4.79
N ARG A 350 -26.07 15.50 -5.90
CA ARG A 350 -26.34 14.90 -7.22
C ARG A 350 -26.12 13.39 -7.24
N TYR A 351 -25.11 12.90 -6.50
CA TYR A 351 -24.77 11.49 -6.45
C TYR A 351 -25.81 10.72 -5.63
N ARG A 352 -26.29 11.28 -4.51
CA ARG A 352 -27.36 10.70 -3.70
C ARG A 352 -28.65 10.50 -4.50
N GLN A 353 -28.96 11.39 -5.44
CA GLN A 353 -30.10 11.21 -6.34
C GLN A 353 -29.94 9.98 -7.25
N VAL A 354 -28.81 9.88 -7.96
CA VAL A 354 -28.57 8.75 -8.88
C VAL A 354 -28.29 7.42 -8.17
N MET A 355 -27.80 7.45 -6.93
CA MET A 355 -27.65 6.25 -6.08
C MET A 355 -29.00 5.64 -5.68
N ASN A 356 -30.10 6.40 -5.75
CA ASN A 356 -31.46 5.93 -5.45
C ASN A 356 -32.34 5.85 -6.71
N SER A 357 -31.76 5.96 -7.91
CA SER A 357 -32.51 5.95 -9.17
C SER A 357 -32.94 4.54 -9.57
N ASP A 358 -34.19 4.39 -10.04
CA ASP A 358 -34.76 3.16 -10.63
C ASP A 358 -34.74 3.18 -12.19
N GLU A 359 -33.91 4.04 -12.79
CA GLU A 359 -33.83 4.18 -14.25
C GLU A 359 -33.34 2.90 -14.98
N THR A 360 -33.72 2.76 -16.25
CA THR A 360 -33.28 1.66 -17.13
C THR A 360 -32.70 2.23 -18.43
N PRO A 361 -31.45 1.87 -18.81
CA PRO A 361 -30.53 0.93 -18.15
C PRO A 361 -29.99 1.46 -16.80
N ILE A 362 -29.60 0.55 -15.91
CA ILE A 362 -29.18 0.88 -14.53
C ILE A 362 -28.04 1.91 -14.49
N ASN A 363 -28.18 2.90 -13.62
CA ASN A 363 -27.09 3.81 -13.29
C ASN A 363 -26.00 3.08 -12.47
N PRO A 364 -24.71 3.15 -12.83
CA PRO A 364 -23.65 2.53 -12.03
C PRO A 364 -23.62 3.00 -10.56
N TYR A 365 -24.01 4.25 -10.28
CA TYR A 365 -24.06 4.76 -8.91
C TYR A 365 -25.12 4.05 -8.05
N ARG A 366 -26.24 3.61 -8.64
CA ARG A 366 -27.24 2.80 -7.94
C ARG A 366 -26.63 1.53 -7.34
N VAL A 367 -25.74 0.86 -8.08
CA VAL A 367 -25.04 -0.34 -7.60
C VAL A 367 -24.18 -0.03 -6.36
N TYR A 368 -23.50 1.12 -6.34
CA TYR A 368 -22.68 1.53 -5.19
C TYR A 368 -23.53 1.93 -3.98
N GLY A 369 -24.68 2.58 -4.20
CA GLY A 369 -25.65 2.88 -3.16
C GLY A 369 -26.17 1.60 -2.49
N ASP A 370 -26.60 0.62 -3.28
CA ASP A 370 -27.07 -0.68 -2.77
C ASP A 370 -25.94 -1.45 -2.06
N LEU A 371 -24.71 -1.43 -2.61
CA LEU A 371 -23.53 -2.02 -1.96
C LEU A 371 -23.29 -1.45 -0.56
N GLN A 372 -23.40 -0.14 -0.40
CA GLN A 372 -23.20 0.53 0.87
C GLN A 372 -24.28 0.18 1.91
N GLN A 373 -25.49 -0.15 1.47
CA GLN A 373 -26.58 -0.59 2.35
C GLN A 373 -26.45 -2.07 2.77
N VAL A 374 -25.95 -2.92 1.88
CA VAL A 374 -25.87 -4.38 2.10
C VAL A 374 -24.60 -4.77 2.84
N LEU A 375 -23.48 -4.09 2.60
CA LEU A 375 -22.21 -4.42 3.23
C LEU A 375 -22.14 -3.85 4.65
N ASP A 376 -21.64 -4.67 5.58
CA ASP A 376 -21.18 -4.16 6.87
C ASP A 376 -19.89 -3.36 6.67
N LEU A 377 -20.00 -2.03 6.62
CA LEU A 377 -18.90 -1.10 6.36
C LEU A 377 -17.80 -1.13 7.44
N ARG A 378 -18.08 -1.71 8.62
CA ARG A 378 -17.11 -1.85 9.70
C ARG A 378 -16.38 -3.18 9.68
N ASN A 379 -16.79 -4.10 8.80
CA ASN A 379 -16.23 -5.44 8.71
C ASN A 379 -15.90 -5.88 7.27
N SER A 380 -16.30 -5.11 6.26
CA SER A 380 -16.07 -5.42 4.85
C SER A 380 -14.88 -4.62 4.32
N PHE A 381 -14.23 -5.16 3.30
CA PHE A 381 -13.30 -4.40 2.48
C PHE A 381 -13.81 -4.37 1.05
N VAL A 382 -13.60 -3.26 0.37
CA VAL A 382 -14.00 -3.05 -1.03
C VAL A 382 -12.78 -2.69 -1.86
N THR A 383 -12.80 -3.06 -3.13
CA THR A 383 -11.76 -2.76 -4.10
C THR A 383 -12.40 -2.53 -5.47
N HIS A 384 -11.67 -1.91 -6.38
CA HIS A 384 -12.16 -1.52 -7.71
C HIS A 384 -11.14 -1.82 -8.79
N GLU A 385 -11.57 -1.77 -10.03
CA GLU A 385 -10.67 -1.78 -11.19
C GLU A 385 -10.31 -0.35 -11.61
N SER A 386 -9.30 -0.19 -12.44
CA SER A 386 -8.95 1.03 -13.15
C SER A 386 -10.09 1.52 -14.07
N GLY A 387 -10.03 2.80 -14.45
CA GLY A 387 -11.03 3.45 -15.31
C GLY A 387 -12.12 4.17 -14.52
N ASN A 388 -13.28 4.38 -15.17
CA ASN A 388 -14.35 5.20 -14.59
C ASN A 388 -14.98 4.58 -13.34
N THR A 389 -14.98 3.24 -13.22
CA THR A 389 -15.55 2.54 -12.06
C THR A 389 -14.82 2.89 -10.77
N ARG A 390 -13.47 3.03 -10.80
CA ARG A 390 -12.68 3.60 -9.69
C ARG A 390 -13.21 4.96 -9.29
N ASP A 391 -13.31 5.87 -10.26
CA ASP A 391 -13.58 7.27 -9.99
C ASP A 391 -15.00 7.44 -9.46
N GLN A 392 -15.96 6.67 -9.98
CA GLN A 392 -17.33 6.61 -9.45
C GLN A 392 -17.36 6.03 -8.03
N LEU A 393 -16.81 4.84 -7.81
CA LEU A 393 -16.86 4.15 -6.51
C LEU A 393 -16.15 4.96 -5.41
N SER A 394 -14.94 5.44 -5.66
CA SER A 394 -14.15 6.18 -4.67
C SER A 394 -14.76 7.55 -4.31
N THR A 395 -15.62 8.09 -5.16
CA THR A 395 -16.34 9.35 -4.90
C THR A 395 -17.49 9.15 -3.92
N VAL A 396 -18.22 8.03 -4.01
CA VAL A 396 -19.49 7.86 -3.27
C VAL A 396 -19.45 6.82 -2.16
N PHE A 397 -18.58 5.82 -2.23
CA PHE A 397 -18.55 4.72 -1.27
C PHE A 397 -17.78 5.13 -0.01
N ASP A 398 -18.46 5.16 1.14
CA ASP A 398 -17.83 5.53 2.40
C ASP A 398 -17.00 4.39 3.01
N THR A 399 -15.83 4.72 3.54
CA THR A 399 -14.94 3.77 4.23
C THR A 399 -14.77 4.16 5.70
N LEU A 400 -15.30 3.34 6.61
CA LEU A 400 -15.35 3.67 8.05
C LEU A 400 -14.21 3.07 8.88
N ILE A 401 -13.42 2.18 8.28
CA ILE A 401 -12.30 1.50 8.93
C ILE A 401 -11.01 1.65 8.13
N PRO A 402 -9.84 1.71 8.80
CA PRO A 402 -8.56 1.60 8.11
C PRO A 402 -8.50 0.31 7.29
N ARG A 403 -8.03 0.42 6.04
CA ARG A 403 -7.91 -0.71 5.10
C ARG A 403 -9.26 -1.35 4.70
N GLY A 404 -10.38 -0.64 4.92
CA GLY A 404 -11.68 -1.02 4.36
C GLY A 404 -11.79 -0.79 2.85
N PHE A 405 -10.81 -0.12 2.25
CA PHE A 405 -10.75 0.15 0.82
C PHE A 405 -9.35 -0.14 0.28
N LEU A 406 -9.26 -0.96 -0.78
CA LEU A 406 -8.02 -1.17 -1.51
C LEU A 406 -8.14 -0.53 -2.89
N GLY A 407 -7.54 0.64 -3.04
CA GLY A 407 -7.50 1.34 -4.32
C GLY A 407 -6.32 0.89 -5.16
N TRP A 408 -6.54 0.39 -6.38
CA TRP A 408 -5.46 0.01 -7.28
C TRP A 408 -4.93 1.21 -8.08
N GLY A 409 -3.61 1.25 -8.28
CA GLY A 409 -2.96 2.19 -9.18
C GLY A 409 -3.07 1.78 -10.65
N GLU A 410 -2.00 1.98 -11.43
CA GLU A 410 -2.05 2.06 -12.90
C GLU A 410 -2.23 0.73 -13.66
N CYS A 411 -1.91 -0.45 -13.11
CA CYS A 411 -1.57 -1.60 -13.96
C CYS A 411 -2.24 -2.97 -13.71
N LEU A 412 -3.24 -3.14 -12.84
CA LEU A 412 -3.73 -4.49 -12.53
C LEU A 412 -5.10 -4.85 -13.11
N ASP A 413 -5.14 -5.87 -13.96
CA ASP A 413 -6.28 -6.42 -14.69
C ASP A 413 -7.37 -7.09 -13.81
N SER A 414 -8.62 -6.82 -14.22
CA SER A 414 -9.97 -7.17 -13.73
C SER A 414 -10.24 -8.50 -13.02
N ARG A 415 -9.36 -9.51 -13.07
CA ARG A 415 -9.67 -10.89 -12.65
C ARG A 415 -9.27 -11.25 -11.22
N LEU A 416 -8.47 -10.40 -10.57
CA LEU A 416 -7.78 -10.75 -9.31
C LEU A 416 -8.65 -10.75 -8.05
N GLN A 417 -9.74 -9.97 -8.04
CA GLN A 417 -10.40 -9.60 -6.78
C GLN A 417 -11.31 -10.69 -6.18
N SER A 418 -11.56 -11.80 -6.89
CA SER A 418 -12.54 -12.81 -6.47
C SER A 418 -12.03 -13.87 -5.49
N ARG A 419 -10.75 -13.87 -5.08
CA ARG A 419 -10.18 -15.02 -4.31
C ARG A 419 -9.38 -14.71 -3.03
N CYS A 420 -9.18 -13.45 -2.64
CA CYS A 420 -8.53 -13.14 -1.36
C CYS A 420 -9.55 -13.19 -0.20
N ARG A 421 -9.83 -14.38 0.34
CA ARG A 421 -10.51 -14.52 1.65
C ARG A 421 -9.48 -14.45 2.77
N HIS A 422 -9.52 -13.40 3.57
CA HIS A 422 -8.88 -13.42 4.89
C HIS A 422 -9.79 -14.20 5.86
N ARG A 423 -9.40 -15.43 6.24
CA ARG A 423 -9.93 -16.04 7.46
C ARG A 423 -9.24 -15.35 8.64
N ARG A 424 -9.92 -14.45 9.34
CA ARG A 424 -9.71 -14.37 10.79
C ARG A 424 -10.25 -15.70 11.35
N GLN A 425 -9.46 -16.35 12.19
CA GLN A 425 -9.96 -17.44 13.02
C GLN A 425 -11.08 -16.86 13.90
N GLU A 426 -12.32 -17.05 13.46
CA GLU A 426 -13.53 -17.33 14.23
C GLU A 426 -14.70 -17.36 13.23
N GLY A 427 -15.54 -18.39 13.34
CA GLY A 427 -16.36 -18.88 12.24
C GLY A 427 -17.46 -17.94 11.78
N VAL A 428 -17.29 -17.30 10.62
CA VAL A 428 -18.38 -16.81 9.77
C VAL A 428 -17.97 -16.90 8.30
N SER A 429 -18.77 -17.60 7.49
CA SER A 429 -18.65 -17.66 6.04
C SER A 429 -19.01 -16.32 5.39
N ARG A 430 -18.12 -15.72 4.57
CA ARG A 430 -18.38 -14.47 3.83
C ARG A 430 -18.35 -14.66 2.32
N ALA A 431 -19.29 -14.04 1.60
CA ALA A 431 -19.39 -14.03 0.14
C ALA A 431 -18.69 -12.80 -0.45
N GLY A 432 -17.99 -12.97 -1.58
CA GLY A 432 -17.51 -11.88 -2.43
C GLY A 432 -18.21 -12.00 -3.79
N ILE A 433 -18.73 -10.90 -4.33
CA ILE A 433 -19.50 -10.89 -5.57
C ILE A 433 -18.61 -10.41 -6.74
N ARG A 434 -18.74 -11.08 -7.88
CA ARG A 434 -18.03 -10.78 -9.15
C ARG A 434 -18.67 -9.59 -9.86
N GLY A 435 -17.86 -8.60 -10.24
CA GLY A 435 -18.13 -7.74 -11.39
C GLY A 435 -17.78 -8.51 -12.67
N GLY A 436 -18.71 -8.57 -13.62
CA GLY A 436 -18.54 -9.33 -14.86
C GLY A 436 -17.75 -8.55 -15.90
N ASP A 437 -16.85 -9.24 -16.60
CA ASP A 437 -16.45 -8.85 -17.95
C ASP A 437 -16.71 -10.03 -18.90
N GLY A 438 -17.49 -9.72 -19.94
CA GLY A 438 -17.97 -10.67 -20.94
C GLY A 438 -17.05 -10.66 -22.14
N ARG A 439 -16.03 -11.52 -22.15
CA ARG A 439 -15.37 -12.02 -23.38
C ARG A 439 -14.52 -13.25 -23.04
N GLY A 440 -14.93 -14.41 -23.56
CA GLY A 440 -14.18 -15.67 -23.48
C GLY A 440 -15.02 -16.89 -23.11
N ARG A 441 -16.00 -17.27 -23.95
CA ARG A 441 -16.60 -18.62 -23.87
C ARG A 441 -15.64 -19.63 -24.50
N ALA A 442 -14.78 -20.25 -23.68
CA ALA A 442 -14.16 -21.51 -24.05
C ALA A 442 -15.12 -22.64 -23.67
N ARG A 443 -15.68 -23.33 -24.68
CA ARG A 443 -16.50 -24.53 -24.49
C ARG A 443 -15.63 -25.65 -23.93
N LEU A 444 -15.94 -26.14 -22.73
CA LEU A 444 -15.45 -27.42 -22.23
C LEU A 444 -16.46 -28.48 -22.64
N HIS A 445 -16.08 -29.33 -23.60
CA HIS A 445 -16.73 -30.61 -23.82
C HIS A 445 -16.26 -31.57 -22.72
N ALA A 446 -17.21 -32.12 -21.97
CA ALA A 446 -16.99 -33.23 -21.07
C ALA A 446 -17.07 -34.56 -21.86
N ARG A 447 -16.06 -35.40 -21.67
CA ARG A 447 -16.22 -36.85 -21.53
C ARG A 447 -15.49 -37.26 -20.26
#